data_AF-A0A5K7Z2C3-F1
#
_entry.id   AF-A0A5K7Z2C3-F1
#
_cell.length_a   1.000
_cell.length_b   1.000
_cell.length_c   1.000
_cell.angle_alpha   90.00
_cell.angle_beta   90.00
_cell.angle_gamma   90.00
#
_symmetry.space_group_name_H-M   'P 1'
#
loop_
_entity.id
_entity.type
_entity.pdbx_description
1 polymer ?
#
loop_
_entity_poly.entity_id
_entity_poly.type
_entity_poly.pdbx_seq_one_letter_code
_entity_poly.pdbx_strand_id
1 'polypeptide(L)'
;MDESIKKKETDAPLQSTGIADLLGKKSVRATFRLHPTAVELMSIIAAQLGLKQKSLFDYLMEDTDALHAVAELRPPDTKIKEQRIQKTFVVSQRSLAALDTVAKHAATSRNDLIEKSIQRLLPVLEKERLRQRKRTMALSQIAGHFKQGKALLDDVRAMVGEDDSLYQSLGRVMDAYGKTVDDIQKRIDKGKRISEFSLDALKETDRNFE
;
A
#
# COMPACT_ATOMS: atom_id res chain seq x y z
N MET A 1 30.42 -36.74 40.98
CA MET A 1 31.48 -36.70 39.95
C MET A 1 30.86 -36.05 38.74
N ASP A 2 31.42 -34.90 38.38
CA ASP A 2 30.78 -33.77 37.70
C ASP A 2 30.38 -34.02 36.25
N GLU A 3 29.15 -33.61 35.94
CA GLU A 3 28.61 -33.45 34.61
C GLU A 3 28.91 -32.01 34.13
N SER A 4 29.99 -31.84 33.37
CA SER A 4 30.42 -30.53 32.89
C SER A 4 29.60 -30.08 31.67
N ILE A 5 28.82 -29.03 31.90
CA ILE A 5 28.01 -28.27 30.94
C ILE A 5 28.92 -27.61 29.89
N LYS A 6 28.73 -27.97 28.61
CA LYS A 6 29.36 -27.30 27.46
C LYS A 6 28.40 -26.25 26.90
N LYS A 7 28.49 -25.00 27.37
CA LYS A 7 27.84 -23.85 26.73
C LYS A 7 28.62 -23.47 25.48
N LYS A 8 27.96 -23.53 24.32
CA LYS A 8 28.46 -23.01 23.04
C LYS A 8 27.65 -21.74 22.75
N GLU A 9 28.14 -20.60 23.24
CA GLU A 9 27.65 -19.29 22.80
C GLU A 9 28.26 -19.01 21.42
N THR A 10 27.44 -19.17 20.39
CA THR A 10 27.73 -18.64 19.05
C THR A 10 27.27 -17.19 19.02
N ASP A 11 28.21 -16.28 19.26
CA ASP A 11 28.07 -14.87 18.94
C ASP A 11 27.79 -14.72 17.43
N ALA A 12 26.55 -14.36 17.10
CA ALA A 12 26.23 -13.86 15.78
C ALA A 12 26.86 -12.46 15.62
N PRO A 13 27.51 -12.15 14.50
CA PRO A 13 28.14 -10.84 14.32
C PRO A 13 27.05 -9.77 14.21
N LEU A 14 26.99 -8.89 15.21
CA LEU A 14 26.33 -7.59 15.14
C LEU A 14 26.83 -6.87 13.87
N GLN A 15 25.96 -6.76 12.88
CA GLN A 15 26.23 -6.01 11.65
C GLN A 15 26.61 -4.57 12.04
N SER A 16 27.84 -4.18 11.71
CA SER A 16 28.33 -2.82 11.90
C SER A 16 27.54 -1.88 11.01
N THR A 17 26.50 -1.25 11.56
CA THR A 17 25.81 -0.13 10.94
C THR A 17 26.75 1.07 10.93
N GLY A 18 27.61 1.15 9.91
CA GLY A 18 28.62 2.18 9.78
C GLY A 18 28.02 3.59 9.68
N ILE A 19 28.82 4.61 10.01
CA ILE A 19 28.43 6.03 9.94
C ILE A 19 27.92 6.40 8.52
N ALA A 20 28.48 5.79 7.47
CA ALA A 20 28.00 5.95 6.09
C ALA A 20 26.56 5.49 5.89
N ASP A 21 26.14 4.45 6.62
CA ASP A 21 24.78 3.91 6.61
C ASP A 21 23.79 4.84 7.33
N LEU A 22 24.26 5.53 8.37
CA LEU A 22 23.51 6.59 9.06
C LEU A 22 23.41 7.87 8.21
N LEU A 23 24.48 8.22 7.49
CA LEU A 23 24.50 9.37 6.58
C LEU A 23 23.62 9.14 5.34
N GLY A 24 23.59 7.92 4.79
CA GLY A 24 22.70 7.56 3.68
C GLY A 24 21.21 7.63 4.05
N LYS A 25 20.87 7.44 5.33
CA LYS A 25 19.51 7.59 5.88
C LYS A 25 19.08 9.05 6.05
N LYS A 26 19.99 10.02 5.87
CA LYS A 26 19.64 11.45 5.94
C LYS A 26 18.56 11.75 4.90
N SER A 27 17.49 12.37 5.37
CA SER A 27 16.35 12.73 4.53
C SER A 27 16.62 14.07 3.85
N VAL A 28 16.39 14.13 2.54
CA VAL A 28 16.51 15.35 1.73
C VAL A 28 15.22 15.60 0.96
N ARG A 29 14.99 16.87 0.60
CA ARG A 29 13.88 17.24 -0.30
C ARG A 29 14.40 17.26 -1.73
N ALA A 30 13.75 16.52 -2.61
CA ALA A 30 14.06 16.48 -4.03
C ALA A 30 12.79 16.75 -4.83
N THR A 31 12.90 17.54 -5.89
CA THR A 31 11.77 17.94 -6.72
C THR A 31 11.88 17.31 -8.09
N PHE A 32 10.81 16.62 -8.50
CA PHE A 32 10.70 15.91 -9.76
C PHE A 32 9.49 16.44 -10.55
N ARG A 33 9.48 16.24 -11.86
CA ARG A 33 8.30 16.50 -12.69
C ARG A 33 7.71 15.16 -13.08
N LEU A 34 6.60 14.78 -12.47
CA LEU A 34 6.00 13.45 -12.62
C LEU A 34 4.55 13.58 -13.08
N HIS A 35 4.05 12.56 -13.78
CA HIS A 35 2.64 12.46 -14.12
C HIS A 35 1.78 12.42 -12.85
N PRO A 36 0.66 13.16 -12.78
CA PRO A 36 -0.23 13.18 -11.62
C PRO A 36 -0.64 11.77 -11.16
N THR A 37 -0.98 10.90 -12.12
CA THR A 37 -1.38 9.50 -11.87
C THR A 37 -0.26 8.68 -11.24
N ALA A 38 1.02 8.93 -11.57
CA ALA A 38 2.13 8.24 -10.92
C ALA A 38 2.29 8.68 -9.45
N VAL A 39 2.15 9.98 -9.18
CA VAL A 39 2.17 10.53 -7.81
C VAL A 39 1.03 9.97 -6.98
N GLU A 40 -0.17 9.91 -7.56
CA GLU A 40 -1.35 9.37 -6.88
C GLU A 40 -1.25 7.86 -6.66
N LEU A 41 -0.78 7.09 -7.65
CA LEU A 41 -0.56 5.65 -7.53
C LEU A 41 0.38 5.33 -6.36
N MET A 42 1.52 6.02 -6.29
CA MET A 42 2.47 5.86 -5.18
C MET A 42 1.80 6.20 -3.83
N SER A 43 1.00 7.27 -3.78
CA SER A 43 0.29 7.65 -2.56
C SER A 43 -0.72 6.58 -2.11
N ILE A 44 -1.49 6.03 -3.03
CA ILE A 44 -2.52 5.02 -2.75
C ILE A 44 -1.85 3.73 -2.25
N ILE A 45 -0.80 3.28 -2.93
CA ILE A 45 -0.12 2.03 -2.57
C ILE A 45 0.62 2.17 -1.24
N ALA A 46 1.28 3.30 -1.00
CA ALA A 46 1.90 3.55 0.30
C ALA A 46 0.87 3.47 1.44
N ALA A 47 -0.27 4.15 1.30
CA ALA A 47 -1.34 4.10 2.28
C ALA A 47 -1.87 2.68 2.51
N GLN A 48 -2.03 1.91 1.43
CA GLN A 48 -2.60 0.57 1.50
C GLN A 48 -1.64 -0.48 2.07
N LEU A 49 -0.33 -0.29 1.88
CA LEU A 49 0.70 -1.11 2.52
C LEU A 49 1.00 -0.66 3.96
N GLY A 50 0.37 0.41 4.46
CA GLY A 50 0.67 0.99 5.77
C GLY A 50 2.06 1.63 5.84
N LEU A 51 2.63 2.01 4.68
CA LEU A 51 3.96 2.58 4.55
C LEU A 51 3.89 4.11 4.39
N LYS A 52 4.96 4.78 4.83
CA LYS A 52 5.16 6.19 4.46
C LYS A 52 5.54 6.27 2.98
N GLN A 53 5.06 7.28 2.25
CA GLN A 53 5.41 7.50 0.84
C GLN A 53 6.93 7.54 0.61
N LYS A 54 7.68 8.20 1.51
CA LYS A 54 9.14 8.20 1.50
C LYS A 54 9.72 6.79 1.50
N SER A 55 9.24 5.92 2.38
CA SER A 55 9.76 4.56 2.51
C SER A 55 9.51 3.74 1.25
N LEU A 56 8.33 3.88 0.63
CA LEU A 56 8.04 3.24 -0.64
C LEU A 56 8.93 3.80 -1.77
N PHE A 57 9.10 5.11 -1.82
CA PHE A 57 9.99 5.76 -2.80
C PHE A 57 11.42 5.25 -2.65
N ASP A 58 11.96 5.28 -1.43
CA ASP A 58 13.33 4.86 -1.15
C ASP A 58 13.53 3.39 -1.53
N TYR A 59 12.57 2.52 -1.19
CA TYR A 59 12.60 1.11 -1.59
C TYR A 59 12.66 0.93 -3.11
N LEU A 60 11.85 1.68 -3.86
CA LEU A 60 11.84 1.59 -5.33
C LEU A 60 13.13 2.09 -5.96
N MET A 61 13.74 3.14 -5.40
CA MET A 61 14.92 3.80 -5.99
C MET A 61 16.25 3.19 -5.53
N GLU A 62 16.27 2.47 -4.40
CA GLU A 62 17.46 1.77 -3.93
C GLU A 62 17.60 0.37 -4.56
N ASP A 63 16.54 -0.15 -5.20
CA ASP A 63 16.58 -1.35 -6.05
C ASP A 63 17.24 -1.01 -7.40
N THR A 64 18.57 -0.91 -7.39
CA THR A 64 19.37 -0.50 -8.57
C THR A 64 19.23 -1.46 -9.74
N ASP A 65 19.15 -2.76 -9.47
CA ASP A 65 19.03 -3.78 -10.51
C ASP A 65 17.73 -3.59 -11.29
N ALA A 66 16.64 -3.35 -10.57
CA ALA A 66 15.38 -3.10 -11.25
C ALA A 66 15.29 -1.71 -11.88
N LEU A 67 15.99 -0.70 -11.34
CA LEU A 67 16.14 0.59 -12.03
C LEU A 67 16.89 0.43 -13.37
N HIS A 68 17.95 -0.37 -13.40
CA HIS A 68 18.67 -0.69 -14.63
C HIS A 68 17.77 -1.42 -15.64
N ALA A 69 17.03 -2.46 -15.20
CA ALA A 69 16.09 -3.17 -16.06
C ALA A 69 15.02 -2.24 -16.66
N VAL A 70 14.49 -1.30 -15.85
CA VAL A 70 13.53 -0.29 -16.30
C VAL A 70 14.14 0.71 -17.30
N ALA A 71 15.42 1.02 -17.14
CA ALA A 71 16.15 1.92 -18.02
C ALA A 71 16.40 1.28 -19.40
N GLU A 72 16.69 -0.02 -19.43
CA GLU A 72 16.92 -0.81 -20.64
C GLU A 72 15.65 -1.00 -21.48
N LEU A 73 14.46 -0.99 -20.85
CA LEU A 73 13.15 -1.01 -21.51
C LEU A 73 12.83 0.31 -22.23
N ARG A 74 13.73 0.80 -23.09
CA ARG A 74 13.76 2.07 -23.87
C ARG A 74 12.42 2.84 -23.87
N PRO A 75 12.38 4.12 -23.43
CA PRO A 75 11.12 4.83 -23.23
C PRO A 75 10.27 4.91 -24.51
N PRO A 76 9.00 4.49 -24.49
CA PRO A 76 8.06 4.89 -25.51
C PRO A 76 7.87 6.41 -25.51
N ASP A 77 7.50 6.89 -26.68
CA ASP A 77 7.73 8.22 -27.22
C ASP A 77 7.22 9.41 -26.37
N THR A 78 7.82 10.55 -26.67
CA THR A 78 7.77 11.91 -26.13
C THR A 78 6.42 12.53 -25.70
N LYS A 79 5.26 11.90 -25.93
CA LYS A 79 3.93 12.50 -25.72
C LYS A 79 3.49 12.62 -24.25
N ILE A 80 4.01 11.78 -23.34
CA ILE A 80 3.64 11.81 -21.89
C ILE A 80 4.30 13.00 -21.15
N LYS A 81 5.29 13.66 -21.76
CA LYS A 81 6.06 14.73 -21.11
C LYS A 81 5.23 15.99 -20.82
N GLU A 82 4.14 16.22 -21.57
CA GLU A 82 3.38 17.49 -21.54
C GLU A 82 2.45 17.64 -20.33
N GLN A 83 2.14 16.57 -19.60
CA GLN A 83 1.20 16.61 -18.45
C GLN A 83 1.87 16.52 -17.07
N ARG A 84 3.21 16.61 -17.01
CA ARG A 84 3.96 16.42 -15.77
C ARG A 84 3.81 17.61 -14.81
N ILE A 85 3.46 17.32 -13.56
CA ILE A 85 3.40 18.29 -12.47
C ILE A 85 4.67 18.27 -11.63
N GLN A 86 5.06 19.41 -11.08
CA GLN A 86 6.18 19.51 -10.17
C GLN A 86 5.77 18.98 -8.79
N LYS A 87 6.47 17.96 -8.31
CA LYS A 87 6.24 17.35 -6.99
C LYS A 87 7.54 17.23 -6.22
N THR A 88 7.54 17.78 -5.01
CA THR A 88 8.66 17.65 -4.06
C THR A 88 8.41 16.49 -3.12
N PHE A 89 9.36 15.55 -3.05
CA PHE A 89 9.36 14.41 -2.15
C PHE A 89 10.44 14.57 -1.08
N VAL A 90 10.19 14.00 0.09
CA VAL A 90 11.24 13.74 1.08
C VAL A 90 11.75 12.33 0.83
N VAL A 91 13.05 12.18 0.54
CA VAL A 91 13.70 10.92 0.11
C VAL A 91 15.02 10.74 0.85
N SER A 92 15.58 9.54 0.87
CA SER A 92 16.93 9.32 1.41
C SER A 92 18.01 9.89 0.46
N GLN A 93 19.14 10.36 1.01
CA GLN A 93 20.28 10.76 0.18
C GLN A 93 20.79 9.60 -0.67
N ARG A 94 20.75 8.38 -0.12
CA ARG A 94 21.12 7.15 -0.83
C ARG A 94 20.22 6.91 -2.04
N SER A 95 18.91 7.00 -1.88
CA SER A 95 17.94 6.81 -2.96
C SER A 95 18.14 7.82 -4.09
N LEU A 96 18.42 9.09 -3.74
CA LEU A 96 18.70 10.12 -4.74
C LEU A 96 20.00 9.84 -5.49
N ALA A 97 21.06 9.43 -4.78
CA ALA A 97 22.35 9.10 -5.39
C ALA A 97 22.27 7.84 -6.28
N ALA A 98 21.53 6.82 -5.86
CA ALA A 98 21.26 5.62 -6.66
C ALA A 98 20.52 5.99 -7.96
N LEU A 99 19.44 6.75 -7.85
CA LEU A 99 18.69 7.25 -9.00
C LEU A 99 19.56 8.10 -9.94
N ASP A 100 20.37 9.00 -9.41
CA ASP A 100 21.29 9.85 -10.21
C ASP A 100 22.33 8.99 -10.95
N THR A 101 22.84 7.94 -10.30
CA THR A 101 23.84 7.04 -10.88
C THR A 101 23.27 6.26 -12.05
N VAL A 102 22.09 5.64 -11.86
CA VAL A 102 21.42 4.86 -12.91
C VAL A 102 20.98 5.76 -14.07
N ALA A 103 20.40 6.93 -13.77
CA ALA A 103 19.97 7.89 -14.79
C ALA A 103 21.12 8.32 -15.71
N LYS A 104 22.30 8.60 -15.13
CA LYS A 104 23.51 8.93 -15.88
C LYS A 104 24.00 7.75 -16.72
N HIS A 105 24.08 6.56 -16.12
CA HIS A 105 24.58 5.36 -16.81
C HIS A 105 23.71 4.98 -18.01
N ALA A 106 22.39 5.05 -17.87
CA ALA A 106 21.44 4.69 -18.91
C ALA A 106 20.99 5.86 -19.81
N ALA A 107 21.64 7.03 -19.69
CA ALA A 107 21.32 8.24 -20.46
C ALA A 107 19.80 8.59 -20.48
N THR A 108 19.14 8.45 -19.34
CA THR A 108 17.68 8.61 -19.19
C THR A 108 17.32 9.66 -18.14
N SER A 109 16.11 10.18 -18.20
CA SER A 109 15.63 11.14 -17.20
C SER A 109 15.29 10.45 -15.88
N ARG A 110 15.66 11.08 -14.76
CA ARG A 110 15.24 10.68 -13.41
C ARG A 110 13.72 10.59 -13.29
N ASN A 111 13.00 11.50 -13.94
CA ASN A 111 11.54 11.48 -13.93
C ASN A 111 10.99 10.23 -14.63
N ASP A 112 11.60 9.82 -15.75
CA ASP A 112 11.16 8.64 -16.52
C ASP A 112 11.42 7.35 -15.72
N LEU A 113 12.59 7.25 -15.07
CA LEU A 113 12.91 6.14 -14.17
C LEU A 113 11.95 6.04 -12.99
N ILE A 114 11.63 7.17 -12.36
CA ILE A 114 10.67 7.20 -11.24
C ILE A 114 9.29 6.74 -11.72
N GLU A 115 8.76 7.31 -12.80
CA GLU A 115 7.43 6.97 -13.31
C GLU A 115 7.31 5.49 -13.67
N LYS A 116 8.27 4.95 -14.42
CA LYS A 116 8.28 3.52 -14.76
C LYS A 116 8.45 2.61 -13.54
N SER A 117 9.26 3.04 -12.56
CA SER A 117 9.40 2.29 -11.30
C SER A 117 8.10 2.26 -10.51
N ILE A 118 7.33 3.36 -10.53
CA ILE A 118 5.99 3.40 -9.93
C ILE A 118 5.02 2.51 -10.71
N GLN A 119 5.10 2.46 -12.05
CA GLN A 119 4.26 1.59 -12.88
C GLN A 119 4.45 0.10 -12.55
N ARG A 120 5.63 -0.32 -12.08
CA ARG A 120 5.85 -1.70 -11.57
C ARG A 120 4.93 -2.07 -10.41
N LEU A 121 4.30 -1.09 -9.75
CA LEU A 121 3.34 -1.33 -8.68
C LEU A 121 1.90 -1.58 -9.19
N LEU A 122 1.64 -1.45 -10.50
CA LEU A 122 0.32 -1.71 -11.09
C LEU A 122 -0.22 -3.12 -10.76
N PRO A 123 0.56 -4.21 -10.86
CA PRO A 123 0.07 -5.54 -10.47
C PRO A 123 -0.27 -5.64 -8.97
N VAL A 124 0.41 -4.88 -8.11
CA VAL A 124 0.11 -4.82 -6.68
C VAL A 124 -1.22 -4.12 -6.45
N LEU A 125 -1.45 -3.00 -7.15
CA LEU A 125 -2.72 -2.28 -7.14
C LEU A 125 -3.88 -3.18 -7.57
N GLU A 126 -3.73 -3.91 -8.67
CA GLU A 126 -4.79 -4.78 -9.19
C GLU A 126 -5.18 -5.89 -8.21
N LYS A 127 -4.17 -6.56 -7.63
CA LYS A 127 -4.39 -7.56 -6.57
C LYS A 127 -5.16 -6.97 -5.38
N GLU A 128 -4.81 -5.75 -5.01
CA GLU A 128 -5.42 -5.11 -3.85
C GLU A 128 -6.82 -4.56 -4.15
N ARG A 129 -7.11 -4.12 -5.39
CA ARG A 129 -8.48 -3.83 -5.85
C ARG A 129 -9.36 -5.07 -5.78
N LEU A 130 -8.85 -6.23 -6.21
CA LEU A 130 -9.60 -7.49 -6.12
C LEU A 130 -9.91 -7.86 -4.66
N ARG A 131 -8.93 -7.73 -3.77
CA ARG A 131 -9.13 -7.93 -2.33
C ARG A 131 -10.17 -6.96 -1.77
N GLN A 132 -10.10 -5.69 -2.16
CA GLN A 132 -11.05 -4.69 -1.72
C GLN A 132 -12.48 -4.99 -2.18
N ARG A 133 -12.68 -5.43 -3.43
CA ARG A 133 -13.99 -5.90 -3.91
C ARG A 133 -14.53 -7.05 -3.07
N LYS A 134 -13.70 -8.05 -2.78
CA LYS A 134 -14.08 -9.20 -1.92
C LYS A 134 -14.49 -8.73 -0.51
N ARG A 135 -13.76 -7.78 0.07
CA ARG A 135 -14.10 -7.19 1.38
C ARG A 135 -15.46 -6.49 1.34
N THR A 136 -15.73 -5.69 0.31
CA THR A 136 -17.03 -5.02 0.13
C THR A 136 -18.18 -6.01 -0.02
N MET A 137 -17.98 -7.11 -0.77
CA MET A 137 -18.99 -8.18 -0.89
C MET A 137 -19.26 -8.86 0.45
N ALA A 138 -18.21 -9.20 1.21
CA ALA A 138 -18.35 -9.81 2.52
C ALA A 138 -19.08 -8.90 3.51
N LEU A 139 -18.78 -7.60 3.51
CA LEU A 139 -19.49 -6.60 4.31
C LEU A 139 -20.97 -6.55 3.99
N SER A 140 -21.35 -6.59 2.71
CA SER A 140 -22.76 -6.62 2.33
C SER A 140 -23.48 -7.85 2.89
N GLN A 141 -22.83 -9.01 2.90
CA GLN A 141 -23.40 -10.24 3.49
C GLN A 141 -23.53 -10.12 5.01
N ILE A 142 -22.48 -9.62 5.68
CA ILE A 142 -22.47 -9.41 7.13
C ILE A 142 -23.56 -8.41 7.55
N ALA A 143 -23.71 -7.30 6.82
CA ALA A 143 -24.75 -6.30 7.08
C ALA A 143 -26.15 -6.87 6.86
N GLY A 144 -26.32 -7.72 5.84
CA GLY A 144 -27.56 -8.45 5.60
C GLY A 144 -27.93 -9.39 6.77
N HIS A 145 -26.98 -10.18 7.24
CA HIS A 145 -27.17 -11.07 8.39
C HIS A 145 -27.46 -10.28 9.67
N PHE A 146 -26.78 -9.15 9.89
CA PHE A 146 -27.07 -8.27 11.02
C PHE A 146 -28.52 -7.75 11.00
N LYS A 147 -29.03 -7.38 9.81
CA LYS A 147 -30.44 -6.97 9.66
C LYS A 147 -31.41 -8.10 9.99
N GLN A 148 -31.10 -9.33 9.59
CA GLN A 148 -31.89 -10.52 9.95
C GLN A 148 -31.87 -10.76 11.46
N GLY A 149 -30.70 -10.62 12.11
CA GLY A 149 -30.56 -10.72 13.56
C GLY A 149 -31.39 -9.69 14.32
N LYS A 150 -31.48 -8.45 13.81
CA LYS A 150 -32.37 -7.43 14.37
C LYS A 150 -33.85 -7.80 14.25
N ALA A 151 -34.28 -8.31 13.09
CA ALA A 151 -35.66 -8.77 12.92
C ALA A 151 -36.01 -9.90 13.90
N LEU A 152 -35.10 -10.86 14.10
CA LEU A 152 -35.28 -11.91 15.11
C LEU A 152 -35.38 -11.35 16.54
N LEU A 153 -34.58 -10.34 16.87
CA LEU A 153 -34.67 -9.67 18.18
C LEU A 153 -36.04 -9.01 18.39
N ASP A 154 -36.60 -8.38 17.34
CA ASP A 154 -37.95 -7.81 17.37
C ASP A 154 -39.03 -8.89 17.54
N ASP A 155 -38.87 -10.04 16.87
CA ASP A 155 -39.78 -11.18 17.04
C ASP A 155 -39.73 -11.74 18.47
N VAL A 156 -38.53 -11.91 19.04
CA VAL A 156 -38.35 -12.36 20.42
C VAL A 156 -38.97 -11.35 21.39
N ARG A 157 -38.78 -10.04 21.15
CA ARG A 157 -39.42 -8.98 21.94
C ARG A 157 -40.93 -9.15 21.97
N ALA A 158 -41.55 -9.44 20.82
CA ALA A 158 -42.99 -9.61 20.71
C ALA A 158 -43.49 -10.88 21.45
N MET A 159 -42.68 -11.92 21.56
CA MET A 159 -43.04 -13.18 22.23
C MET A 159 -42.88 -13.14 23.74
N VAL A 160 -41.77 -12.59 24.24
CA VAL A 160 -41.41 -12.69 25.68
C VAL A 160 -41.43 -11.34 26.40
N GLY A 161 -41.49 -10.23 25.68
CA GLY A 161 -41.43 -8.88 26.25
C GLY A 161 -40.00 -8.37 26.50
N GLU A 162 -39.87 -7.08 26.80
CA GLU A 162 -38.57 -6.42 26.94
C GLU A 162 -37.86 -6.74 28.27
N ASP A 163 -38.60 -7.08 29.32
CA ASP A 163 -38.02 -7.38 30.63
C ASP A 163 -37.48 -8.82 30.73
N ASP A 164 -37.74 -9.66 29.72
CA ASP A 164 -37.31 -11.05 29.72
C ASP A 164 -35.79 -11.18 29.51
N SER A 165 -35.17 -12.08 30.28
CA SER A 165 -33.72 -12.32 30.25
C SER A 165 -33.20 -12.78 28.88
N LEU A 166 -34.01 -13.49 28.10
CA LEU A 166 -33.69 -13.94 26.74
C LEU A 166 -33.58 -12.76 25.78
N TYR A 167 -34.57 -11.87 25.79
CA TYR A 167 -34.56 -10.64 24.98
C TYR A 167 -33.36 -9.77 25.34
N GLN A 168 -33.13 -9.53 26.63
CA GLN A 168 -32.01 -8.73 27.12
C GLN A 168 -30.66 -9.33 26.71
N SER A 169 -30.52 -10.65 26.76
CA SER A 169 -29.28 -11.34 26.35
C SER A 169 -29.03 -11.21 24.86
N LEU A 170 -30.05 -11.44 24.02
CA LEU A 170 -29.94 -11.29 22.57
C LEU A 170 -29.68 -9.83 22.16
N GLY A 171 -30.31 -8.88 22.85
CA GLY A 171 -30.10 -7.44 22.65
C GLY A 171 -28.64 -7.04 22.81
N ARG A 172 -27.98 -7.49 23.89
CA ARG A 172 -26.54 -7.25 24.11
C ARG A 172 -25.66 -7.80 22.99
N VAL A 173 -26.01 -8.98 22.46
CA VAL A 173 -25.29 -9.57 21.31
C VAL A 173 -25.48 -8.71 20.07
N MET A 174 -26.71 -8.26 19.79
CA MET A 174 -27.00 -7.39 18.65
C MET A 174 -26.32 -6.02 18.75
N ASP A 175 -26.21 -5.44 19.94
CA ASP A 175 -25.48 -4.19 20.15
C ASP A 175 -23.98 -4.34 19.86
N ALA A 176 -23.37 -5.42 20.35
CA ALA A 176 -21.96 -5.73 20.07
C ALA A 176 -21.75 -6.01 18.57
N TYR A 177 -22.69 -6.70 17.94
CA TYR A 177 -22.66 -6.97 16.50
C TYR A 177 -22.76 -5.66 15.71
N GLY A 178 -23.68 -4.75 16.06
CA GLY A 178 -23.82 -3.45 15.40
C GLY A 178 -22.52 -2.63 15.41
N LYS A 179 -21.89 -2.52 16.58
CA LYS A 179 -20.57 -1.86 16.71
C LYS A 179 -19.53 -2.52 15.80
N THR A 180 -19.52 -3.84 15.75
CA THR A 180 -18.59 -4.61 14.91
C THR A 180 -18.82 -4.36 13.42
N VAL A 181 -20.08 -4.32 12.97
CA VAL A 181 -20.43 -3.99 11.58
C VAL A 181 -19.95 -2.59 11.22
N ASP A 182 -20.20 -1.60 12.08
CA ASP A 182 -19.76 -0.22 11.86
C ASP A 182 -18.23 -0.10 11.77
N ASP A 183 -17.50 -0.83 12.62
CA ASP A 183 -16.04 -0.82 12.61
C ASP A 183 -15.46 -1.56 11.39
N ILE A 184 -16.12 -2.62 10.91
CA ILE A 184 -15.77 -3.25 9.62
C ILE A 184 -16.04 -2.27 8.47
N GLN A 185 -17.18 -1.59 8.47
CA GLN A 185 -17.56 -0.61 7.46
C GLN A 185 -16.54 0.52 7.36
N LYS A 186 -16.18 1.15 8.49
CA LYS A 186 -15.14 2.20 8.55
C LYS A 186 -13.79 1.73 7.98
N ARG A 187 -13.39 0.48 8.25
CA ARG A 187 -12.13 -0.08 7.73
C ARG A 187 -12.19 -0.28 6.21
N ILE A 188 -13.32 -0.77 5.69
CA ILE A 188 -13.50 -0.99 4.26
C ILE A 188 -13.61 0.36 3.52
N ASP A 189 -14.29 1.35 4.09
CA ASP A 189 -14.42 2.68 3.49
C ASP A 189 -13.09 3.38 3.27
N LYS A 190 -12.14 3.23 4.21
CA LYS A 190 -10.76 3.73 4.04
C LYS A 190 -10.08 3.17 2.78
N GLY A 191 -10.45 1.96 2.36
CA GLY A 191 -9.93 1.30 1.17
C GLY A 191 -10.63 1.69 -0.14
N LYS A 192 -11.72 2.48 -0.13
CA LYS A 192 -12.48 2.83 -1.35
C LYS A 192 -11.66 3.57 -2.40
N ARG A 193 -10.71 4.40 -1.97
CA ARG A 193 -9.82 5.17 -2.86
C ARG A 193 -9.08 4.29 -3.87
N ILE A 194 -8.76 3.04 -3.54
CA ILE A 194 -8.10 2.12 -4.47
C ILE A 194 -9.03 1.66 -5.61
N SER A 195 -10.33 1.59 -5.33
CA SER A 195 -11.35 1.14 -6.26
C SER A 195 -11.77 2.22 -7.24
N GLU A 196 -11.66 3.49 -6.86
CA GLU A 196 -12.05 4.67 -7.65
C GLU A 196 -10.90 5.20 -8.53
N PHE A 197 -9.66 4.76 -8.27
CA PHE A 197 -8.50 5.21 -9.02
C PHE A 197 -8.56 4.80 -10.51
N SER A 198 -8.57 5.79 -11.41
CA SER A 198 -8.47 5.60 -12.86
C SER A 198 -7.01 5.36 -13.25
N LEU A 199 -6.81 4.34 -14.09
CA LEU A 199 -5.51 3.99 -14.67
C LEU A 199 -5.40 4.43 -16.13
N ASP A 200 -6.41 5.12 -16.66
CA ASP A 200 -6.54 5.34 -18.10
C ASP A 200 -5.36 6.15 -18.64
N ALA A 201 -4.85 7.10 -17.85
CA ALA A 201 -3.68 7.90 -18.18
C ALA A 201 -2.32 7.18 -18.07
N LEU A 202 -2.25 5.97 -17.47
CA LEU A 202 -1.03 5.16 -17.39
C LEU A 202 -1.04 3.94 -18.33
N LYS A 203 -2.22 3.57 -18.86
CA LYS A 203 -2.44 2.37 -19.70
C LYS A 203 -2.35 2.63 -21.20
N GLU A 204 -2.23 3.88 -21.64
CA GLU A 204 -2.06 4.20 -23.07
C GLU A 204 -0.74 3.66 -23.68
N THR A 205 0.14 3.07 -22.86
CA THR A 205 1.43 2.52 -23.29
C THR A 205 1.43 1.04 -23.66
N ASP A 206 0.40 0.26 -23.34
CA ASP A 206 0.41 -1.21 -23.58
C ASP A 206 -0.40 -1.67 -24.81
N ARG A 207 -1.06 -0.75 -25.54
CA ARG A 207 -1.93 -1.10 -26.68
C ARG A 207 -1.27 -1.10 -28.07
N ASN A 208 0.07 -1.06 -28.17
CA ASN A 208 0.80 -1.06 -29.45
C ASN A 208 1.75 -2.25 -29.61
N PHE A 209 1.35 -3.44 -29.18
CA PHE A 209 1.98 -4.70 -29.58
C PHE A 209 0.90 -5.72 -29.94
N GLU A 210 0.30 -5.54 -31.12
CA GLU A 210 -0.22 -6.64 -31.94
C GLU A 210 0.77 -6.89 -33.09
#